data_AF-A0A7S1VYX8-F1
#
_entry.id   AF-A0A7S1VYX8-F1
#
_cell.length_a   1.000
_cell.length_b   1.000
_cell.length_c   1.000
_cell.angle_alpha   90.00
_cell.angle_beta   90.00
_cell.angle_gamma   90.00
#
_symmetry.space_group_name_H-M   'P 1'
#
loop_
_entity.id
_entity.type
_entity.pdbx_description
1 polymer ?
#
loop_
_entity_poly.entity_id
_entity_poly.type
_entity_poly.pdbx_seq_one_letter_code
_entity_poly.pdbx_strand_id
1 'polypeptide(L)'
;ENLAWLSCTRHHHWKEIEMVRGIGAGLIALASLAGTSSAFVSSSAPFVSRANSHVGRSISKMSKDGKGEYDVVKVDLDDGRDYPIYIGANFDPEEAGELLRSHVKGKRVLLVTNDRIAPMYLEQYEAMFKEGGELQVDTLVLPDGEAKKTMDVLGMIMDKALELGLDRKVTLVALGGGVIGDMVGFAAAIYQRGVNFIQVPTTVMAMVDSSVGGKTGVNHPKGKNMIGAFHQPQCVFIDTNTLSTLPDRELQSGVAEVIKYGLIRDADFFQWQEENMEKILGRDPSALRYAIKRSCENKAEVVKADELEAGVRATLNLGHTFGHAIENGSGYGTWLHGEAVAIGTAMAATMSARMGWIDDALLKRTYDILINANLPVELPLDSPMDKETFLKLMSVDKKVADGQLRLILLKGALGNCVFTGDFDEEAMKETIDEFVAECVGKKQAA
;
A
#
# COMPACT_ATOMS: atom_id res chain seq x y z
N GLU A 1 -9.14 -42.54 -18.59
CA GLU A 1 -9.88 -43.81 -18.56
C GLU A 1 -9.73 -44.42 -17.17
N ASN A 2 -10.72 -44.16 -16.31
CA ASN A 2 -11.60 -45.16 -15.71
C ASN A 2 -10.86 -46.30 -14.96
N LEU A 3 -10.93 -46.27 -13.62
CA LEU A 3 -11.72 -47.25 -12.87
C LEU A 3 -11.81 -46.86 -11.39
N ALA A 4 -13.02 -47.00 -10.87
CA ALA A 4 -13.45 -46.69 -9.53
C ALA A 4 -13.74 -47.98 -8.74
N TRP A 5 -14.03 -47.78 -7.45
CA TRP A 5 -14.82 -48.64 -6.53
C TRP A 5 -14.11 -49.69 -5.67
N LEU A 6 -14.21 -49.51 -4.33
CA LEU A 6 -14.99 -50.32 -3.37
C LEU A 6 -14.58 -49.93 -1.92
N SER A 7 -15.46 -49.30 -1.14
CA SER A 7 -16.39 -49.93 -0.18
C SER A 7 -15.71 -50.48 1.10
N CYS A 8 -16.04 -49.90 2.27
CA CYS A 8 -16.60 -50.69 3.38
C CYS A 8 -17.32 -49.81 4.42
N THR A 9 -18.46 -50.32 4.87
CA THR A 9 -19.47 -49.76 5.77
C THR A 9 -19.30 -50.20 7.23
N ARG A 10 -19.82 -49.42 8.19
CA ARG A 10 -20.56 -49.82 9.42
C ARG A 10 -20.87 -48.56 10.26
N HIS A 11 -22.10 -48.02 10.24
CA HIS A 11 -23.27 -48.35 11.09
C HIS A 11 -23.05 -48.25 12.61
N HIS A 12 -23.58 -47.18 13.23
CA HIS A 12 -24.53 -47.29 14.35
C HIS A 12 -25.41 -46.03 14.51
N HIS A 13 -26.65 -46.29 14.92
CA HIS A 13 -27.85 -45.44 14.92
C HIS A 13 -28.11 -44.74 16.27
N TRP A 14 -29.15 -43.88 16.24
CA TRP A 14 -29.99 -43.31 17.31
C TRP A 14 -29.60 -41.92 17.84
N LYS A 15 -30.48 -40.94 18.06
CA LYS A 15 -31.80 -40.53 17.51
C LYS A 15 -32.12 -39.17 18.18
N GLU A 16 -32.69 -38.24 17.40
CA GLU A 16 -33.68 -37.20 17.73
C GLU A 16 -33.85 -36.64 19.15
N ILE A 17 -33.81 -35.30 19.28
CA ILE A 17 -34.72 -34.54 20.15
C ILE A 17 -35.20 -33.30 19.40
N GLU A 18 -36.51 -33.17 19.26
CA GLU A 18 -37.24 -31.99 18.80
C GLU A 18 -38.16 -31.48 19.93
N MET A 19 -38.45 -30.17 19.89
CA MET A 19 -39.65 -29.49 20.42
C MET A 19 -39.72 -29.07 21.90
N VAL A 20 -39.81 -27.75 22.13
CA VAL A 20 -40.83 -27.11 23.01
C VAL A 20 -41.25 -25.75 22.41
N ARG A 21 -42.57 -25.55 22.25
CA ARG A 21 -43.27 -24.28 21.96
C ARG A 21 -44.26 -23.97 23.08
N GLY A 22 -44.53 -22.67 23.29
CA GLY A 22 -45.71 -22.10 24.01
C GLY A 22 -45.35 -21.53 25.39
N ILE A 23 -45.86 -20.39 25.88
CA ILE A 23 -47.10 -19.61 25.65
C ILE A 23 -46.86 -18.17 26.16
N GLY A 24 -47.55 -17.15 25.58
CA GLY A 24 -47.77 -15.87 26.26
C GLY A 24 -48.22 -14.71 25.35
N ALA A 25 -49.53 -14.57 25.15
CA ALA A 25 -50.19 -13.50 24.41
C ALA A 25 -50.53 -12.28 25.30
N GLY A 26 -50.68 -11.08 24.71
CA GLY A 26 -51.35 -9.94 25.36
C GLY A 26 -51.34 -8.59 24.62
N LEU A 27 -52.48 -8.27 23.95
CA LEU A 27 -53.12 -6.97 23.62
C LEU A 27 -52.32 -5.86 22.87
N ILE A 28 -52.68 -5.49 21.62
CA ILE A 28 -53.76 -4.59 21.11
C ILE A 28 -53.58 -3.10 21.48
N ALA A 29 -53.32 -2.25 20.48
CA ALA A 29 -54.19 -1.11 20.09
C ALA A 29 -53.67 -0.34 18.86
N LEU A 30 -54.58 -0.08 17.91
CA LEU A 30 -54.45 0.79 16.74
C LEU A 30 -54.47 2.28 17.14
N ALA A 31 -53.76 3.11 16.37
CA ALA A 31 -54.22 4.45 16.01
C ALA A 31 -53.66 4.85 14.64
N SER A 32 -54.56 4.90 13.65
CA SER A 32 -54.40 5.62 12.38
C SER A 32 -54.69 7.10 12.62
N LEU A 33 -53.95 8.00 11.98
CA LEU A 33 -54.47 9.27 11.46
C LEU A 33 -53.50 9.85 10.42
N ALA A 34 -54.09 10.24 9.29
CA ALA A 34 -53.46 10.85 8.13
C ALA A 34 -52.96 12.28 8.38
N GLY A 35 -52.01 12.76 7.57
CA GLY A 35 -51.74 14.20 7.49
C GLY A 35 -50.43 14.63 6.84
N THR A 36 -50.52 14.89 5.53
CA THR A 36 -49.86 16.01 4.81
C THR A 36 -48.35 16.08 4.62
N SER A 37 -48.03 16.42 3.37
CA SER A 37 -46.76 16.81 2.76
C SER A 37 -45.89 17.79 3.55
N SER A 38 -44.57 17.56 3.53
CA SER A 38 -43.59 18.63 3.39
C SER A 38 -42.29 18.07 2.82
N ALA A 39 -41.84 18.66 1.73
CA ALA A 39 -40.54 18.41 1.11
C ALA A 39 -39.41 18.64 2.12
N PHE A 40 -38.52 17.65 2.28
CA PHE A 40 -37.22 17.83 2.91
C PHE A 40 -36.16 17.79 1.81
N VAL A 41 -35.70 18.98 1.43
CA VAL A 41 -34.43 19.16 0.73
C VAL A 41 -33.35 18.87 1.76
N SER A 42 -32.66 17.72 1.66
CA SER A 42 -31.45 17.49 2.44
C SER A 42 -30.27 18.15 1.72
N SER A 43 -29.93 19.37 2.15
CA SER A 43 -28.63 19.96 1.83
C SER A 43 -27.55 19.21 2.62
N SER A 44 -26.85 18.28 2.00
CA SER A 44 -25.59 17.76 2.51
C SER A 44 -24.53 18.84 2.31
N ALA A 45 -24.22 19.56 3.40
CA ALA A 45 -23.10 20.48 3.42
C ALA A 45 -21.78 19.70 3.21
N PRO A 46 -20.84 20.20 2.40
CA PRO A 46 -19.54 19.56 2.25
C PRO A 46 -18.79 19.63 3.58
N PHE A 47 -18.29 18.48 4.03
CA PHE A 47 -17.42 18.35 5.20
C PHE A 47 -16.07 19.01 4.90
N VAL A 48 -15.96 20.32 5.13
CA VAL A 48 -14.68 21.04 5.12
C VAL A 48 -14.02 20.80 6.47
N SER A 49 -13.22 19.74 6.54
CA SER A 49 -12.31 19.49 7.66
C SER A 49 -11.14 20.48 7.59
N ARG A 50 -11.30 21.67 8.19
CA ARG A 50 -10.15 22.42 8.70
C ARG A 50 -9.75 21.83 10.05
N ALA A 51 -8.98 20.76 10.01
CA ALA A 51 -8.24 20.29 11.18
C ALA A 51 -6.94 21.09 11.26
N ASN A 52 -6.79 21.92 12.29
CA ASN A 52 -5.47 22.34 12.75
C ASN A 52 -4.70 21.06 13.12
N SER A 53 -3.72 20.68 12.30
CA SER A 53 -2.88 19.51 12.51
C SER A 53 -2.08 19.67 13.80
N HIS A 54 -2.42 18.88 14.81
CA HIS A 54 -1.41 18.49 15.79
C HIS A 54 -0.46 17.54 15.06
N VAL A 55 0.60 18.12 14.48
CA VAL A 55 1.70 17.44 13.79
C VAL A 55 2.09 16.21 14.60
N GLY A 56 1.98 15.01 14.01
CA GLY A 56 2.58 13.81 14.58
C GLY A 56 4.06 14.10 14.84
N ARG A 57 4.46 14.16 16.12
CA ARG A 57 5.83 14.54 16.49
C ARG A 57 6.82 13.49 15.97
N SER A 58 7.44 13.77 14.84
CA SER A 58 8.70 13.14 14.49
C SER A 58 9.83 13.76 15.31
N ILE A 59 10.80 12.94 15.71
CA ILE A 59 11.95 13.38 16.50
C ILE A 59 13.20 13.01 15.74
N SER A 60 14.03 14.01 15.45
CA SER A 60 15.36 13.80 14.90
C SER A 60 16.33 13.46 16.02
N LYS A 61 17.13 12.41 15.82
CA LYS A 61 18.12 11.90 16.76
C LYS A 61 19.49 11.86 16.07
N MET A 62 20.51 12.26 16.81
CA MET A 62 21.90 12.01 16.44
C MET A 62 22.27 10.58 16.82
N SER A 63 23.04 9.90 15.97
CA SER A 63 23.61 8.59 16.28
C SER A 63 24.56 8.68 17.48
N LYS A 64 24.73 7.56 18.18
CA LYS A 64 25.61 7.46 19.36
C LYS A 64 27.06 7.83 19.06
N ASP A 65 27.53 7.55 17.84
CA ASP A 65 28.89 7.87 17.40
C ASP A 65 29.01 9.28 16.77
N GLY A 66 27.90 10.02 16.69
CA GLY A 66 27.83 11.36 16.12
C GLY A 66 28.01 11.44 14.61
N LYS A 67 28.07 10.31 13.90
CA LYS A 67 28.33 10.24 12.44
C LYS A 67 27.07 10.18 11.57
N GLY A 68 25.90 9.97 12.16
CA GLY A 68 24.63 9.90 11.45
C GLY A 68 23.50 10.63 12.19
N GLU A 69 22.47 11.02 11.46
CA GLU A 69 21.22 11.55 12.00
C GLU A 69 20.07 10.72 11.45
N TYR A 70 19.15 10.28 12.31
CA TYR A 70 17.94 9.59 11.90
C TYR A 70 16.69 10.21 12.53
N ASP A 71 15.59 10.16 11.81
CA ASP A 71 14.27 10.50 12.33
C ASP A 71 13.56 9.28 12.88
N VAL A 72 12.68 9.52 13.84
CA VAL A 72 11.68 8.55 14.28
C VAL A 72 10.30 9.11 13.99
N VAL A 73 9.54 8.41 13.14
CA VAL A 73 8.10 8.65 12.94
C VAL A 73 7.34 7.57 13.71
N LYS A 74 6.35 7.97 14.52
CA LYS A 74 5.51 7.02 15.26
C LYS A 74 4.23 6.74 14.48
N VAL A 75 3.92 5.48 14.24
CA VAL A 75 2.58 5.05 13.81
C VAL A 75 1.79 4.70 15.05
N ASP A 76 0.85 5.57 15.40
CA ASP A 76 0.10 5.50 16.66
C ASP A 76 -1.23 4.79 16.44
N LEU A 77 -1.26 3.50 16.75
CA LEU A 77 -2.42 2.62 16.66
C LEU A 77 -2.91 2.24 18.06
N ASP A 78 -4.22 2.00 18.17
CA ASP A 78 -4.83 1.58 19.43
C ASP A 78 -4.34 0.18 19.89
N ASP A 79 -4.59 -0.13 21.17
CA ASP A 79 -4.31 -1.43 21.79
C ASP A 79 -2.82 -1.84 21.85
N GLY A 80 -1.91 -0.85 21.91
CA GLY A 80 -0.47 -1.10 22.04
C GLY A 80 0.16 -1.72 20.79
N ARG A 81 -0.46 -1.49 19.62
CA ARG A 81 0.02 -1.91 18.30
C ARG A 81 0.83 -0.82 17.61
N ASP A 82 1.20 0.23 18.35
CA ASP A 82 2.04 1.30 17.85
C ASP A 82 3.45 0.80 17.56
N TYR A 83 4.08 1.39 16.54
CA TYR A 83 5.42 1.01 16.13
C TYR A 83 6.21 2.22 15.59
N PRO A 84 7.54 2.22 15.77
CA PRO A 84 8.41 3.25 15.22
C PRO A 84 8.80 2.94 13.76
N ILE A 85 9.00 4.01 13.01
CA ILE A 85 9.70 4.04 11.72
C ILE A 85 11.00 4.82 11.95
N TYR A 86 12.13 4.14 11.85
CA TYR A 86 13.46 4.75 11.90
C TYR A 86 13.88 5.14 10.48
N ILE A 87 14.34 6.36 10.26
CA ILE A 87 14.64 6.88 8.91
C ILE A 87 15.97 7.62 8.94
N GLY A 88 17.00 7.07 8.31
CA GLY A 88 18.32 7.70 8.32
C GLY A 88 19.24 7.15 7.25
N ALA A 89 20.45 7.68 7.25
CA ALA A 89 21.56 7.26 6.43
C ALA A 89 22.78 7.05 7.33
N ASN A 90 23.72 6.20 6.90
CA ASN A 90 25.00 6.00 7.59
C ASN A 90 24.80 5.69 9.07
N PHE A 91 23.84 4.83 9.39
CA PHE A 91 23.67 4.36 10.75
C PHE A 91 24.98 3.73 11.24
N ASP A 92 25.35 4.05 12.48
CA ASP A 92 26.37 3.28 13.17
C ASP A 92 25.91 1.81 13.23
N PRO A 93 26.74 0.82 12.82
CA PRO A 93 26.30 -0.57 12.74
C PRO A 93 25.85 -1.17 14.07
N GLU A 94 26.49 -0.78 15.19
CA GLU A 94 26.14 -1.26 16.53
C GLU A 94 24.77 -0.67 16.93
N GLU A 95 24.57 0.64 16.71
CA GLU A 95 23.28 1.29 16.98
C GLU A 95 22.14 0.75 16.08
N ALA A 96 22.39 0.56 14.79
CA ALA A 96 21.42 -0.04 13.86
C ALA A 96 21.01 -1.44 14.33
N GLY A 97 22.00 -2.25 14.70
CA GLY A 97 21.78 -3.57 15.26
C GLY A 97 20.98 -3.54 16.54
N GLU A 98 21.32 -2.66 17.50
CA GLU A 98 20.55 -2.49 18.74
C GLU A 98 19.10 -2.08 18.49
N LEU A 99 18.85 -1.12 17.59
CA LEU A 99 17.51 -0.69 17.23
C LEU A 99 16.70 -1.87 16.70
N LEU A 100 17.23 -2.63 15.75
CA LEU A 100 16.56 -3.81 15.18
C LEU A 100 16.33 -4.91 16.24
N ARG A 101 17.37 -5.27 17.01
CA ARG A 101 17.30 -6.32 18.03
C ARG A 101 16.33 -5.98 19.15
N SER A 102 16.16 -4.70 19.50
CA SER A 102 15.21 -4.26 20.54
C SER A 102 13.75 -4.61 20.23
N HIS A 103 13.41 -4.84 18.95
CA HIS A 103 12.08 -5.24 18.49
C HIS A 103 11.91 -6.76 18.33
N VAL A 104 12.95 -7.55 18.62
CA VAL A 104 12.90 -9.02 18.61
C VAL A 104 12.50 -9.53 20.00
N LYS A 105 11.26 -10.04 20.13
CA LYS A 105 10.71 -10.53 21.42
C LYS A 105 11.16 -11.95 21.79
N GLY A 106 11.72 -12.70 20.85
CA GLY A 106 12.16 -14.08 21.01
C GLY A 106 13.66 -14.25 20.86
N LYS A 107 14.10 -15.48 20.58
CA LYS A 107 15.52 -15.80 20.29
C LYS A 107 15.77 -16.26 18.86
N ARG A 108 14.71 -16.34 18.05
CA ARG A 108 14.75 -16.85 16.68
C ARG A 108 14.33 -15.74 15.72
N VAL A 109 15.16 -15.53 14.70
CA VAL A 109 14.88 -14.63 13.59
C VAL A 109 14.95 -15.45 12.30
N LEU A 110 13.96 -15.27 11.42
CA LEU A 110 14.05 -15.73 10.04
C LEU A 110 14.06 -14.51 9.12
N LEU A 111 15.23 -14.21 8.56
CA LEU A 111 15.44 -13.10 7.64
C LEU A 111 15.15 -13.56 6.22
N VAL A 112 14.15 -12.94 5.60
CA VAL A 112 13.66 -13.29 4.26
C VAL A 112 13.97 -12.14 3.31
N THR A 113 14.56 -12.47 2.17
CA THR A 113 14.90 -11.53 1.09
C THR A 113 14.74 -12.19 -0.28
N ASN A 114 15.16 -11.55 -1.36
CA ASN A 114 15.21 -12.15 -2.69
C ASN A 114 16.63 -12.27 -3.26
N ASP A 115 16.76 -13.01 -4.36
CA ASP A 115 18.03 -13.27 -5.05
C ASP A 115 18.73 -12.02 -5.59
N ARG A 116 18.00 -10.91 -5.77
CA ARG A 116 18.56 -9.61 -6.17
C ARG A 116 19.14 -8.81 -5.01
N ILE A 117 18.46 -8.80 -3.86
CA ILE A 117 18.81 -8.02 -2.67
C ILE A 117 19.82 -8.77 -1.79
N ALA A 118 19.76 -10.10 -1.77
CA ALA A 118 20.63 -10.92 -0.92
C ALA A 118 22.13 -10.62 -1.10
N PRO A 119 22.68 -10.57 -2.33
CA PRO A 119 24.10 -10.34 -2.54
C PRO A 119 24.59 -8.95 -2.09
N MET A 120 23.67 -7.99 -1.92
CA MET A 120 23.99 -6.61 -1.56
C MET A 120 23.94 -6.39 -0.05
N TYR A 121 22.93 -6.96 0.62
CA TYR A 121 22.57 -6.52 1.97
C TYR A 121 22.36 -7.66 2.97
N LEU A 122 22.21 -8.93 2.54
CA LEU A 122 21.85 -10.01 3.47
C LEU A 122 22.90 -10.21 4.56
N GLU A 123 24.18 -10.29 4.19
CA GLU A 123 25.28 -10.52 5.14
C GLU A 123 25.36 -9.40 6.18
N GLN A 124 25.20 -8.14 5.76
CA GLN A 124 25.21 -6.98 6.64
C GLN A 124 24.09 -7.06 7.70
N TYR A 125 22.85 -7.29 7.28
CA TYR A 125 21.72 -7.34 8.21
C TYR A 125 21.73 -8.63 9.05
N GLU A 126 22.18 -9.75 8.50
CA GLU A 126 22.37 -10.98 9.27
C GLU A 126 23.39 -10.79 10.39
N ALA A 127 24.50 -10.11 10.12
CA ALA A 127 25.50 -9.75 11.13
C ALA A 127 24.91 -8.84 12.22
N MET A 128 24.12 -7.83 11.85
CA MET A 128 23.43 -6.95 12.80
C MET A 128 22.50 -7.74 13.75
N PHE A 129 21.80 -8.77 13.28
CA PHE A 129 20.98 -9.59 14.18
C PHE A 129 21.79 -10.59 15.02
N LYS A 130 22.92 -11.10 14.49
CA LYS A 130 23.77 -12.08 15.21
C LYS A 130 24.68 -11.46 16.26
N GLU A 131 24.95 -10.16 16.17
CA GLU A 131 25.79 -9.45 17.14
C GLU A 131 25.29 -9.64 18.58
N GLY A 132 26.23 -9.84 19.51
CA GLY A 132 25.96 -10.22 20.90
C GLY A 132 25.71 -11.72 21.12
N GLY A 133 25.43 -12.50 20.07
CA GLY A 133 25.33 -13.97 20.13
C GLY A 133 24.06 -14.52 20.80
N GLU A 134 23.08 -13.66 21.11
CA GLU A 134 21.85 -14.05 21.82
C GLU A 134 20.75 -14.58 20.88
N LEU A 135 20.79 -14.19 19.61
CA LEU A 135 19.81 -14.56 18.59
C LEU A 135 20.37 -15.63 17.66
N GLN A 136 19.54 -16.66 17.40
CA GLN A 136 19.76 -17.56 16.29
C GLN A 136 19.02 -17.01 15.06
N VAL A 137 19.79 -16.71 14.02
CA VAL A 137 19.32 -16.10 12.78
C VAL A 137 19.43 -17.12 11.66
N ASP A 138 18.29 -17.47 11.07
CA ASP A 138 18.17 -18.27 9.87
C ASP A 138 17.80 -17.35 8.68
N THR A 139 18.17 -17.73 7.46
CA THR A 139 17.89 -16.92 6.25
C THR A 139 17.11 -17.70 5.20
N LEU A 140 16.35 -16.98 4.37
CA LEU A 140 15.66 -17.51 3.20
C LEU A 140 15.73 -16.51 2.04
N VAL A 141 16.16 -16.99 0.87
CA VAL A 141 16.23 -16.21 -0.36
C VAL A 141 15.13 -16.70 -1.30
N LEU A 142 14.21 -15.81 -1.65
CA LEU A 142 13.11 -16.02 -2.59
C LEU A 142 13.49 -15.55 -4.00
N PRO A 143 12.79 -16.00 -5.05
CA PRO A 143 12.97 -15.43 -6.39
C PRO A 143 12.44 -13.98 -6.47
N ASP A 144 13.16 -13.08 -7.16
CA ASP A 144 12.74 -11.68 -7.37
C ASP A 144 11.56 -11.52 -8.37
N GLY A 145 10.82 -10.42 -8.20
CA GLY A 145 9.81 -9.93 -9.14
C GLY A 145 8.35 -10.03 -8.68
N GLU A 146 7.50 -9.10 -9.14
CA GLU A 146 6.06 -9.06 -8.83
C GLU A 146 5.33 -10.33 -9.25
N ALA A 147 5.75 -10.98 -10.34
CA ALA A 147 5.20 -12.26 -10.80
C ALA A 147 5.43 -13.42 -9.80
N LYS A 148 6.38 -13.25 -8.87
CA LYS A 148 6.66 -14.22 -7.80
C LYS A 148 5.88 -13.94 -6.53
N LYS A 149 5.09 -12.86 -6.47
CA LYS A 149 4.25 -12.51 -5.34
C LYS A 149 2.99 -13.37 -5.28
N THR A 150 3.15 -14.68 -5.05
CA THR A 150 2.08 -15.69 -5.12
C THR A 150 1.99 -16.51 -3.82
N MET A 151 0.88 -17.23 -3.65
CA MET A 151 0.72 -18.17 -2.52
C MET A 151 1.80 -19.27 -2.52
N ASP A 152 2.26 -19.71 -3.69
CA ASP A 152 3.27 -20.78 -3.81
C ASP A 152 4.63 -20.33 -3.25
N VAL A 153 5.06 -19.12 -3.61
CA VAL A 153 6.32 -18.55 -3.12
C VAL A 153 6.22 -18.20 -1.63
N LEU A 154 5.06 -17.73 -1.18
CA LEU A 154 4.79 -17.55 0.25
C LEU A 154 4.87 -18.89 1.00
N GLY A 155 4.45 -19.99 0.38
CA GLY A 155 4.57 -21.35 0.91
C GLY A 155 6.02 -21.71 1.27
N MET A 156 7.01 -21.25 0.49
CA MET A 156 8.43 -21.47 0.81
C MET A 156 8.84 -20.85 2.16
N ILE A 157 8.24 -19.72 2.55
CA ILE A 157 8.47 -19.11 3.86
C ILE A 157 7.91 -20.02 4.97
N MET A 158 6.72 -20.59 4.75
CA MET A 158 6.08 -21.50 5.70
C MET A 158 6.85 -22.80 5.87
N ASP A 159 7.26 -23.40 4.76
CA ASP A 159 8.04 -24.64 4.75
C ASP A 159 9.33 -24.44 5.52
N LYS A 160 10.08 -23.37 5.22
CA LYS A 160 11.31 -23.04 5.94
C LYS A 160 11.07 -22.84 7.44
N ALA A 161 10.00 -22.16 7.82
CA ALA A 161 9.67 -21.92 9.23
C ALA A 161 9.28 -23.21 9.97
N LEU A 162 8.58 -24.15 9.32
CA LEU A 162 8.21 -25.45 9.89
C LEU A 162 9.41 -26.40 9.97
N GLU A 163 10.24 -26.46 8.94
CA GLU A 163 11.48 -27.26 8.90
C GLU A 163 12.44 -26.88 10.04
N LEU A 164 12.56 -25.59 10.31
CA LEU A 164 13.39 -25.06 11.40
C LEU A 164 12.76 -25.19 12.80
N GLY A 165 11.51 -25.67 12.88
CA GLY A 165 10.75 -25.77 14.13
C GLY A 165 10.56 -24.43 14.83
N LEU A 166 10.34 -23.35 14.08
CA LEU A 166 10.15 -22.01 14.65
C LEU A 166 8.87 -21.99 15.51
N ASP A 167 8.89 -21.28 16.63
CA ASP A 167 7.74 -21.14 17.53
C ASP A 167 7.07 -19.77 17.40
N ARG A 168 6.02 -19.52 18.20
CA ARG A 168 5.25 -18.26 18.17
C ARG A 168 6.06 -17.01 18.52
N LYS A 169 7.27 -17.15 19.09
CA LYS A 169 8.13 -16.02 19.47
C LYS A 169 9.13 -15.68 18.36
N VAL A 170 9.15 -16.40 17.25
CA VAL A 170 9.96 -16.04 16.08
C VAL A 170 9.62 -14.62 15.61
N THR A 171 10.63 -13.91 15.13
CA THR A 171 10.45 -12.68 14.38
C THR A 171 10.86 -12.89 12.93
N LEU A 172 9.95 -12.64 12.00
CA LEU A 172 10.25 -12.62 10.58
C LEU A 172 10.81 -11.25 10.19
N VAL A 173 11.86 -11.19 9.37
CA VAL A 173 12.42 -9.92 8.91
C VAL A 173 12.30 -9.85 7.40
N ALA A 174 11.62 -8.82 6.91
CA ALA A 174 11.45 -8.55 5.49
C ALA A 174 12.55 -7.60 5.01
N LEU A 175 13.57 -8.12 4.31
CA LEU A 175 14.64 -7.32 3.73
C LEU A 175 14.44 -7.22 2.22
N GLY A 176 13.94 -6.08 1.74
CA GLY A 176 13.73 -5.86 0.31
C GLY A 176 12.69 -4.79 -0.03
N GLY A 177 12.20 -4.79 -1.27
CA GLY A 177 11.10 -3.93 -1.70
C GLY A 177 9.72 -4.39 -1.23
N GLY A 178 8.66 -3.74 -1.72
CA GLY A 178 7.28 -3.99 -1.29
C GLY A 178 6.79 -5.42 -1.53
N VAL A 179 7.30 -6.12 -2.55
CA VAL A 179 7.00 -7.54 -2.79
C VAL A 179 7.41 -8.42 -1.61
N ILE A 180 8.64 -8.25 -1.12
CA ILE A 180 9.15 -9.00 0.04
C ILE A 180 8.40 -8.56 1.30
N GLY A 181 8.21 -7.26 1.49
CA GLY A 181 7.44 -6.72 2.62
C GLY A 181 6.05 -7.34 2.75
N ASP A 182 5.30 -7.39 1.65
CA ASP A 182 3.94 -7.93 1.64
C ASP A 182 3.89 -9.44 1.85
N MET A 183 4.79 -10.21 1.21
CA MET A 183 4.83 -11.67 1.37
C MET A 183 5.24 -12.07 2.78
N VAL A 184 6.28 -11.44 3.33
CA VAL A 184 6.79 -11.76 4.67
C VAL A 184 5.82 -11.29 5.74
N GLY A 185 5.22 -10.10 5.58
CA GLY A 185 4.19 -9.61 6.48
C GLY A 185 2.96 -10.53 6.50
N PHE A 186 2.53 -11.02 5.33
CA PHE A 186 1.39 -11.94 5.26
C PHE A 186 1.74 -13.32 5.82
N ALA A 187 2.96 -13.80 5.56
CA ALA A 187 3.46 -15.02 6.17
C ALA A 187 3.49 -14.91 7.70
N ALA A 188 3.93 -13.77 8.24
CA ALA A 188 3.91 -13.49 9.68
C ALA A 188 2.50 -13.45 10.26
N ALA A 189 1.52 -12.95 9.51
CA ALA A 189 0.13 -12.89 9.94
C ALA A 189 -0.48 -14.30 10.12
N ILE A 190 -0.13 -15.25 9.24
CA ILE A 190 -0.79 -16.57 9.20
C ILE A 190 0.03 -17.70 9.82
N TYR A 191 1.36 -17.58 9.87
CA TYR A 191 2.21 -18.58 10.53
C TYR A 191 1.87 -18.66 12.02
N GLN A 192 1.50 -19.85 12.48
CA GLN A 192 0.96 -20.10 13.83
C GLN A 192 -0.15 -19.12 14.28
N ARG A 193 -0.91 -18.57 13.32
CA ARG A 193 -1.95 -17.56 13.49
C ARG A 193 -1.46 -16.20 14.01
N GLY A 194 -0.20 -15.86 13.70
CA GLY A 194 0.38 -14.56 14.02
C GLY A 194 1.69 -14.70 14.77
N VAL A 195 2.75 -14.17 14.17
CA VAL A 195 4.07 -13.97 14.77
C VAL A 195 4.56 -12.55 14.48
N ASN A 196 5.61 -12.13 15.18
CA ASN A 196 6.17 -10.79 15.01
C ASN A 196 6.87 -10.67 13.66
N PHE A 197 6.90 -9.47 13.09
CA PHE A 197 7.78 -9.17 11.97
C PHE A 197 8.34 -7.77 11.99
N ILE A 198 9.46 -7.56 11.29
CA ILE A 198 10.15 -6.28 11.10
C ILE A 198 10.27 -6.01 9.60
N GLN A 199 10.09 -4.75 9.19
CA GLN A 199 10.29 -4.29 7.81
C GLN A 199 11.63 -3.58 7.67
N VAL A 200 12.43 -3.99 6.70
CA VAL A 200 13.67 -3.32 6.27
C VAL A 200 13.54 -2.99 4.77
N PRO A 201 12.77 -1.94 4.42
CA PRO A 201 12.48 -1.60 3.03
C PRO A 201 13.72 -1.08 2.30
N THR A 202 13.97 -1.56 1.08
CA THR A 202 15.15 -1.19 0.27
C THR A 202 14.82 -0.44 -1.02
N THR A 203 13.56 -0.05 -1.23
CA THR A 203 13.10 0.74 -2.39
C THR A 203 12.35 1.98 -1.92
N VAL A 204 12.37 3.06 -2.70
CA VAL A 204 11.61 4.28 -2.37
C VAL A 204 10.13 3.96 -2.16
N MET A 205 9.53 3.20 -3.08
CA MET A 205 8.14 2.71 -2.97
C MET A 205 7.86 2.04 -1.62
N ALA A 206 8.74 1.14 -1.18
CA ALA A 206 8.56 0.46 0.09
C ALA A 206 8.76 1.39 1.30
N MET A 207 9.74 2.29 1.23
CA MET A 207 10.05 3.24 2.28
C MET A 207 8.93 4.27 2.51
N VAL A 208 8.26 4.72 1.45
CA VAL A 208 7.26 5.80 1.54
C VAL A 208 5.82 5.31 1.59
N ASP A 209 5.57 4.06 1.20
CA ASP A 209 4.23 3.51 1.11
C ASP A 209 4.14 2.10 1.71
N SER A 210 4.62 1.05 1.04
CA SER A 210 4.18 -0.33 1.35
C SER A 210 4.61 -0.84 2.73
N SER A 211 5.70 -0.34 3.31
CA SER A 211 6.14 -0.75 4.66
C SER A 211 5.29 -0.16 5.80
N VAL A 212 4.41 0.80 5.51
CA VAL A 212 3.62 1.53 6.50
C VAL A 212 2.13 1.21 6.38
N GLY A 213 1.49 0.84 7.50
CA GLY A 213 0.05 0.64 7.61
C GLY A 213 -0.43 -0.80 7.51
N GLY A 214 0.47 -1.78 7.54
CA GLY A 214 0.16 -3.18 7.81
C GLY A 214 -0.66 -3.93 6.76
N LYS A 215 -0.88 -3.37 5.57
CA LYS A 215 -1.49 -4.12 4.47
C LYS A 215 -0.44 -5.08 3.92
N THR A 216 -0.71 -6.37 4.01
CA THR A 216 0.19 -7.44 3.55
C THR A 216 -0.58 -8.40 2.65
N GLY A 217 0.09 -9.10 1.74
CA GLY A 217 -0.61 -10.06 0.90
C GLY A 217 0.15 -10.55 -0.32
N VAL A 218 -0.56 -11.30 -1.15
CA VAL A 218 -0.08 -11.85 -2.42
C VAL A 218 -1.10 -11.65 -3.53
N ASN A 219 -0.63 -11.80 -4.75
CA ASN A 219 -1.44 -11.74 -5.95
C ASN A 219 -2.13 -13.09 -6.20
N HIS A 220 -3.32 -13.00 -6.78
CA HIS A 220 -3.99 -14.13 -7.43
C HIS A 220 -3.93 -13.91 -8.94
N PRO A 221 -3.92 -14.97 -9.80
CA PRO A 221 -3.92 -14.79 -11.26
C PRO A 221 -5.06 -13.92 -11.80
N LYS A 222 -6.14 -13.76 -11.02
CA LYS A 222 -7.32 -12.92 -11.36
C LYS A 222 -7.32 -11.54 -10.70
N GLY A 223 -6.32 -11.17 -9.91
CA GLY A 223 -6.29 -9.85 -9.29
C GLY A 223 -5.13 -9.63 -8.32
N LYS A 224 -4.64 -8.39 -8.31
CA LYS A 224 -3.53 -7.92 -7.48
C LYS A 224 -3.95 -7.76 -6.01
N ASN A 225 -3.10 -8.21 -5.10
CA ASN A 225 -3.27 -8.09 -3.64
C ASN A 225 -4.61 -8.62 -3.09
N MET A 226 -5.26 -9.57 -3.77
CA MET A 226 -6.62 -10.02 -3.39
C MET A 226 -6.64 -10.94 -2.16
N ILE A 227 -5.49 -11.49 -1.76
CA ILE A 227 -5.35 -12.42 -0.64
C ILE A 227 -4.32 -11.82 0.31
N GLY A 228 -4.68 -11.56 1.56
CA GLY A 228 -3.80 -10.87 2.49
C GLY A 228 -4.37 -10.67 3.88
N ALA A 229 -3.65 -9.91 4.70
CA ALA A 229 -4.04 -9.56 6.07
C ALA A 229 -3.60 -8.13 6.43
N PHE A 230 -4.34 -7.51 7.34
CA PHE A 230 -3.86 -6.35 8.08
C PHE A 230 -3.01 -6.85 9.26
N HIS A 231 -1.69 -6.71 9.18
CA HIS A 231 -0.72 -7.17 10.17
C HIS A 231 0.41 -6.14 10.33
N GLN A 232 0.55 -5.57 11.52
CA GLN A 232 1.47 -4.46 11.78
C GLN A 232 2.88 -4.96 12.16
N PRO A 233 3.95 -4.32 11.65
CA PRO A 233 5.31 -4.67 12.03
C PRO A 233 5.61 -4.23 13.47
N GLN A 234 6.66 -4.79 14.06
CA GLN A 234 7.21 -4.29 15.34
C GLN A 234 8.00 -3.00 15.15
N CYS A 235 8.65 -2.85 13.99
CA CYS A 235 9.23 -1.59 13.54
C CYS A 235 9.44 -1.60 12.02
N VAL A 236 9.66 -0.42 11.46
CA VAL A 236 10.19 -0.23 10.10
C VAL A 236 11.55 0.44 10.23
N PHE A 237 12.58 -0.14 9.62
CA PHE A 237 13.94 0.38 9.64
C PHE A 237 14.38 0.80 8.23
N ILE A 238 14.39 2.11 7.99
CA ILE A 238 14.72 2.72 6.71
C ILE A 238 16.15 3.23 6.73
N ASP A 239 17.05 2.47 6.11
CA ASP A 239 18.40 2.94 5.75
C ASP A 239 18.40 3.46 4.31
N THR A 240 18.45 4.77 4.14
CA THR A 240 18.45 5.40 2.81
C THR A 240 19.72 5.09 2.01
N ASN A 241 20.79 4.58 2.64
CA ASN A 241 21.98 4.14 1.90
C ASN A 241 21.67 2.99 0.94
N THR A 242 20.65 2.16 1.23
CA THR A 242 20.26 1.07 0.32
C THR A 242 19.74 1.61 -1.01
N LEU A 243 19.31 2.87 -1.05
CA LEU A 243 18.88 3.52 -2.29
C LEU A 243 20.07 3.77 -3.23
N SER A 244 21.32 3.76 -2.78
CA SER A 244 22.47 3.98 -3.69
C SER A 244 22.60 2.94 -4.81
N THR A 245 22.08 1.72 -4.61
CA THR A 245 22.09 0.64 -5.62
C THR A 245 20.76 0.47 -6.36
N LEU A 246 19.74 1.24 -5.98
CA LEU A 246 18.41 1.13 -6.59
C LEU A 246 18.43 1.71 -8.01
N PRO A 247 17.96 0.99 -9.06
CA PRO A 247 17.89 1.55 -10.40
C PRO A 247 17.07 2.85 -10.48
N ASP A 248 17.43 3.77 -11.38
CA ASP A 248 16.73 5.06 -11.51
C ASP A 248 15.23 4.90 -11.77
N ARG A 249 14.85 3.94 -12.63
CA ARG A 249 13.44 3.62 -12.93
C ARG A 249 12.65 3.22 -11.67
N GLU A 250 13.27 2.49 -10.75
CA GLU A 250 12.66 2.07 -9.48
C GLU A 250 12.57 3.23 -8.49
N LEU A 251 13.56 4.14 -8.49
CA LEU A 251 13.51 5.37 -7.71
C LEU A 251 12.37 6.27 -8.18
N GLN A 252 12.28 6.52 -9.49
CA GLN A 252 11.22 7.30 -10.13
C GLN A 252 9.84 6.71 -9.83
N SER A 253 9.68 5.39 -9.98
CA SER A 253 8.45 4.67 -9.60
C SER A 253 8.05 4.95 -8.15
N GLY A 254 8.98 4.91 -7.20
CA GLY A 254 8.67 5.25 -5.81
C GLY A 254 8.28 6.72 -5.58
N VAL A 255 8.82 7.66 -6.38
CA VAL A 255 8.49 9.09 -6.30
C VAL A 255 7.03 9.36 -6.69
N ALA A 256 6.39 8.51 -7.50
CA ALA A 256 4.97 8.64 -7.81
C ALA A 256 4.11 8.67 -6.52
N GLU A 257 4.44 7.83 -5.53
CA GLU A 257 3.73 7.81 -4.25
C GLU A 257 4.04 9.03 -3.38
N VAL A 258 5.26 9.59 -3.50
CA VAL A 258 5.63 10.85 -2.82
C VAL A 258 4.77 12.01 -3.33
N ILE A 259 4.59 12.10 -4.65
CA ILE A 259 3.75 13.10 -5.32
C ILE A 259 2.28 12.95 -4.90
N LYS A 260 1.79 11.71 -4.83
CA LYS A 260 0.43 11.40 -4.41
C LYS A 260 0.07 12.06 -3.08
N TYR A 261 0.93 11.98 -2.05
CA TYR A 261 0.66 12.60 -0.75
C TYR A 261 0.45 14.11 -0.84
N GLY A 262 1.26 14.78 -1.65
CA GLY A 262 1.15 16.21 -1.86
C GLY A 262 -0.18 16.61 -2.50
N LEU A 263 -0.60 15.87 -3.52
CA LEU A 263 -1.87 16.10 -4.22
C LEU A 263 -3.09 15.88 -3.34
N ILE A 264 -3.10 14.78 -2.55
CA ILE A 264 -4.31 14.36 -1.83
C ILE A 264 -4.54 15.10 -0.51
N ARG A 265 -3.47 15.59 0.15
CA ARG A 265 -3.60 16.13 1.51
C ARG A 265 -2.55 17.13 1.99
N ASP A 266 -1.46 17.36 1.24
CA ASP A 266 -0.31 18.10 1.75
C ASP A 266 0.27 19.09 0.73
N ALA A 267 -0.40 20.24 0.58
CA ALA A 267 -0.04 21.24 -0.40
C ALA A 267 1.37 21.82 -0.21
N ASP A 268 1.79 22.01 1.04
CA ASP A 268 3.12 22.51 1.37
C ASP A 268 4.19 21.48 1.00
N PHE A 269 3.91 20.19 1.22
CA PHE A 269 4.81 19.13 0.76
C PHE A 269 4.87 19.04 -0.77
N PHE A 270 3.76 19.21 -1.48
CA PHE A 270 3.76 19.27 -2.94
C PHE A 270 4.62 20.42 -3.46
N GLN A 271 4.49 21.62 -2.89
CA GLN A 271 5.33 22.77 -3.25
C GLN A 271 6.81 22.51 -2.99
N TRP A 272 7.13 21.91 -1.84
CA TRP A 272 8.51 21.50 -1.55
C TRP A 272 9.04 20.49 -2.57
N GLN A 273 8.21 19.56 -3.04
CA GLN A 273 8.60 18.60 -4.08
C GLN A 273 8.87 19.28 -5.42
N GLU A 274 8.06 20.26 -5.83
CA GLU A 274 8.31 21.05 -7.05
C GLU A 274 9.70 21.72 -7.02
N GLU A 275 10.10 22.23 -5.85
CA GLU A 275 11.39 22.90 -5.66
C GLU A 275 12.59 21.95 -5.52
N ASN A 276 12.37 20.68 -5.15
CA ASN A 276 13.44 19.74 -4.77
C ASN A 276 13.45 18.45 -5.60
N MET A 277 12.63 18.33 -6.64
CA MET A 277 12.54 17.11 -7.46
C MET A 277 13.90 16.68 -8.03
N GLU A 278 14.68 17.63 -8.55
CA GLU A 278 16.03 17.35 -9.07
C GLU A 278 16.95 16.75 -7.99
N LYS A 279 16.84 17.24 -6.74
CA LYS A 279 17.62 16.70 -5.61
C LYS A 279 17.15 15.30 -5.21
N ILE A 280 15.84 15.04 -5.23
CA ILE A 280 15.27 13.72 -4.95
C ILE A 280 15.79 12.71 -5.98
N LEU A 281 15.69 13.05 -7.27
CA LEU A 281 16.19 12.20 -8.36
C LEU A 281 17.71 12.07 -8.37
N GLY A 282 18.42 13.12 -7.97
CA GLY A 282 19.87 13.14 -7.76
C GLY A 282 20.33 12.42 -6.49
N ARG A 283 19.41 11.81 -5.73
CA ARG A 283 19.67 11.07 -4.49
C ARG A 283 20.37 11.90 -3.40
N ASP A 284 20.06 13.19 -3.34
CA ASP A 284 20.52 14.04 -2.25
C ASP A 284 20.05 13.46 -0.91
N PRO A 285 20.96 13.16 0.04
CA PRO A 285 20.60 12.47 1.27
C PRO A 285 19.56 13.22 2.11
N SER A 286 19.62 14.56 2.12
CA SER A 286 18.71 15.39 2.90
C SER A 286 17.32 15.44 2.27
N ALA A 287 17.26 15.61 0.95
CA ALA A 287 16.00 15.62 0.20
C ALA A 287 15.30 14.26 0.28
N LEU A 288 16.03 13.15 0.09
CA LEU A 288 15.46 11.80 0.21
C LEU A 288 14.94 11.53 1.62
N ARG A 289 15.74 11.83 2.66
CA ARG A 289 15.33 11.66 4.05
C ARG A 289 14.06 12.45 4.36
N TYR A 290 14.00 13.73 3.94
CA TYR A 290 12.80 14.55 4.14
C TYR A 290 11.58 14.01 3.39
N ALA A 291 11.74 13.66 2.10
CA ALA A 291 10.66 13.10 1.29
C ALA A 291 10.09 11.82 1.90
N ILE A 292 10.96 10.92 2.36
CA ILE A 292 10.56 9.66 3.00
C ILE A 292 9.88 9.92 4.34
N LYS A 293 10.48 10.75 5.19
CA LYS A 293 9.91 11.13 6.48
C LYS A 293 8.51 11.72 6.33
N ARG A 294 8.36 12.71 5.46
CA ARG A 294 7.09 13.41 5.28
C ARG A 294 6.02 12.51 4.66
N SER A 295 6.41 11.58 3.78
CA SER A 295 5.53 10.54 3.26
C SER A 295 5.07 9.58 4.37
N CYS A 296 5.99 9.14 5.23
CA CYS A 296 5.66 8.29 6.38
C CYS A 296 4.72 8.98 7.36
N GLU A 297 4.94 10.25 7.67
CA GLU A 297 4.03 11.07 8.50
C GLU A 297 2.64 11.14 7.87
N ASN A 298 2.57 11.43 6.56
CA ASN A 298 1.31 11.48 5.83
C ASN A 298 0.58 10.13 5.86
N LYS A 299 1.26 9.00 5.67
CA LYS A 299 0.61 7.70 5.71
C LYS A 299 0.21 7.30 7.13
N ALA A 300 1.06 7.58 8.12
CA ALA A 300 0.81 7.25 9.53
C ALA A 300 -0.46 7.94 10.06
N GLU A 301 -0.64 9.22 9.74
CA GLU A 301 -1.84 9.98 10.15
C GLU A 301 -3.12 9.40 9.53
N VAL A 302 -3.08 9.01 8.24
CA VAL A 302 -4.23 8.39 7.56
C VAL A 302 -4.52 7.00 8.10
N VAL A 303 -3.49 6.19 8.35
CA VAL A 303 -3.61 4.85 8.95
C VAL A 303 -4.19 4.93 10.36
N LYS A 304 -3.76 5.92 11.17
CA LYS A 304 -4.34 6.15 12.49
C LYS A 304 -5.82 6.49 12.41
N ALA A 305 -6.20 7.33 11.45
CA ALA A 305 -7.60 7.73 11.28
C ALA A 305 -8.49 6.60 10.75
N ASP A 306 -7.93 5.67 9.97
CA ASP A 306 -8.66 4.59 9.32
C ASP A 306 -7.75 3.41 8.97
N GLU A 307 -7.49 2.54 9.96
CA GLU A 307 -6.58 1.41 9.78
C GLU A 307 -7.11 0.38 8.76
N LEU A 308 -8.42 0.14 8.71
CA LEU A 308 -9.00 -0.94 7.91
C LEU A 308 -9.51 -0.49 6.53
N GLU A 309 -9.26 0.77 6.15
CA GLU A 309 -9.67 1.35 4.87
C GLU A 309 -11.20 1.35 4.65
N ALA A 310 -11.95 1.79 5.66
CA ALA A 310 -13.39 1.95 5.57
C ALA A 310 -13.81 3.35 5.05
N GLY A 311 -12.92 4.33 5.03
CA GLY A 311 -13.21 5.72 4.71
C GLY A 311 -11.98 6.50 4.23
N VAL A 312 -11.40 7.34 5.09
CA VAL A 312 -10.36 8.30 4.70
C VAL A 312 -9.10 7.63 4.13
N ARG A 313 -8.76 6.40 4.55
CA ARG A 313 -7.60 5.69 3.99
C ARG A 313 -7.77 5.32 2.52
N ALA A 314 -9.00 5.29 2.01
CA ALA A 314 -9.26 5.10 0.58
C ALA A 314 -8.63 6.21 -0.27
N THR A 315 -8.45 7.43 0.27
CA THR A 315 -7.78 8.56 -0.42
C THR A 315 -6.36 8.27 -0.85
N LEU A 316 -5.67 7.33 -0.19
CA LEU A 316 -4.34 6.87 -0.60
C LEU A 316 -4.36 6.14 -1.95
N ASN A 317 -5.53 5.89 -2.53
CA ASN A 317 -5.68 5.23 -3.82
C ASN A 317 -5.91 6.22 -4.99
N LEU A 318 -5.53 7.50 -4.86
CA LEU A 318 -5.45 8.41 -6.02
C LEU A 318 -4.61 7.75 -7.13
N GLY A 319 -5.15 7.76 -8.35
CA GLY A 319 -4.55 7.14 -9.53
C GLY A 319 -4.60 5.61 -9.56
N HIS A 320 -4.80 4.92 -8.43
CA HIS A 320 -4.68 3.46 -8.36
C HIS A 320 -5.78 2.71 -9.11
N THR A 321 -7.00 3.23 -9.22
CA THR A 321 -8.06 2.54 -9.99
C THR A 321 -7.67 2.42 -11.47
N PHE A 322 -7.16 3.50 -12.07
CA PHE A 322 -6.64 3.49 -13.43
C PHE A 322 -5.31 2.73 -13.53
N GLY A 323 -4.39 2.96 -12.58
CA GLY A 323 -3.10 2.29 -12.53
C GLY A 323 -3.21 0.76 -12.45
N HIS A 324 -4.08 0.24 -11.58
CA HIS A 324 -4.33 -1.21 -11.50
C HIS A 324 -4.91 -1.76 -12.81
N ALA A 325 -5.76 -1.01 -13.51
CA ALA A 325 -6.25 -1.42 -14.83
C ALA A 325 -5.09 -1.51 -15.84
N ILE A 326 -4.18 -0.54 -15.86
CA ILE A 326 -2.98 -0.54 -16.70
C ILE A 326 -2.07 -1.74 -16.39
N GLU A 327 -1.77 -1.96 -15.10
CA GLU A 327 -0.92 -3.08 -14.66
C GLU A 327 -1.53 -4.44 -15.05
N ASN A 328 -2.82 -4.61 -14.79
CA ASN A 328 -3.52 -5.87 -15.07
C ASN A 328 -3.67 -6.13 -16.58
N GLY A 329 -3.97 -5.09 -17.36
CA GLY A 329 -4.16 -5.23 -18.81
C GLY A 329 -2.85 -5.37 -19.59
N SER A 330 -1.76 -4.80 -19.10
CA SER A 330 -0.43 -4.88 -19.73
C SER A 330 0.41 -6.09 -19.30
N GLY A 331 -0.05 -6.83 -18.29
CA GLY A 331 0.68 -7.95 -17.68
C GLY A 331 1.63 -7.52 -16.55
N TYR A 332 1.65 -8.31 -15.46
CA TYR A 332 2.49 -8.02 -14.30
C TYR A 332 3.98 -8.02 -14.65
N GLY A 333 4.67 -6.93 -14.28
CA GLY A 333 6.11 -6.76 -14.49
C GLY A 333 6.50 -6.04 -15.79
N THR A 334 5.54 -5.76 -16.68
CA THR A 334 5.78 -4.88 -17.84
C THR A 334 6.01 -3.44 -17.39
N TRP A 335 5.14 -2.97 -16.50
CA TRP A 335 5.16 -1.65 -15.88
C TRP A 335 5.50 -1.78 -14.40
N LEU A 336 6.30 -0.84 -13.89
CA LEU A 336 6.42 -0.67 -12.46
C LEU A 336 5.14 -0.05 -11.91
N HIS A 337 4.80 -0.40 -10.68
CA HIS A 337 3.56 0.08 -10.05
C HIS A 337 3.45 1.61 -10.06
N GLY A 338 4.53 2.32 -9.70
CA GLY A 338 4.54 3.78 -9.67
C GLY A 338 4.37 4.44 -11.04
N GLU A 339 4.81 3.79 -12.11
CA GLU A 339 4.58 4.27 -13.48
C GLU A 339 3.08 4.21 -13.83
N ALA A 340 2.43 3.09 -13.51
CA ALA A 340 0.99 2.96 -13.73
C ALA A 340 0.18 3.91 -12.83
N VAL A 341 0.61 4.11 -11.57
CA VAL A 341 0.00 5.09 -10.65
C VAL A 341 0.21 6.53 -11.15
N ALA A 342 1.34 6.85 -11.76
CA ALA A 342 1.59 8.17 -12.35
C ALA A 342 0.62 8.47 -13.50
N ILE A 343 0.49 7.56 -14.46
CA ILE A 343 -0.49 7.68 -15.56
C ILE A 343 -1.91 7.77 -14.98
N GLY A 344 -2.24 6.90 -14.03
CA GLY A 344 -3.54 6.92 -13.38
C GLY A 344 -3.82 8.22 -12.61
N THR A 345 -2.80 8.85 -12.05
CA THR A 345 -2.90 10.16 -11.38
C THR A 345 -3.15 11.26 -12.40
N ALA A 346 -2.47 11.23 -13.55
CA ALA A 346 -2.75 12.12 -14.67
C ALA A 346 -4.20 11.96 -15.15
N MET A 347 -4.67 10.73 -15.36
CA MET A 347 -6.07 10.44 -15.72
C MET A 347 -7.06 10.98 -14.68
N ALA A 348 -6.80 10.76 -13.38
CA ALA A 348 -7.66 11.26 -12.30
C ALA A 348 -7.69 12.80 -12.25
N ALA A 349 -6.56 13.47 -12.49
CA ALA A 349 -6.49 14.92 -12.56
C ALA A 349 -7.25 15.47 -13.78
N THR A 350 -7.06 14.89 -14.96
CA THR A 350 -7.79 15.26 -16.19
C THR A 350 -9.29 15.09 -16.03
N MET A 351 -9.73 13.97 -15.46
CA MET A 351 -11.14 13.75 -15.13
C MET A 351 -11.66 14.81 -14.13
N SER A 352 -10.87 15.13 -13.11
CA SER A 352 -11.24 16.16 -12.12
C SER A 352 -11.39 17.55 -12.74
N ALA A 353 -10.53 17.90 -13.70
CA ALA A 353 -10.62 19.16 -14.44
C ALA A 353 -11.84 19.18 -15.38
N ARG A 354 -12.11 18.08 -16.09
CA ARG A 354 -13.33 17.91 -16.91
C ARG A 354 -14.62 18.08 -16.10
N MET A 355 -14.62 17.62 -14.85
CA MET A 355 -15.72 17.79 -13.89
C MET A 355 -15.83 19.23 -13.34
N GLY A 356 -14.90 20.13 -13.68
CA GLY A 356 -14.80 21.48 -13.12
C GLY A 356 -14.46 21.50 -11.63
N TRP A 357 -13.85 20.43 -11.11
CA TRP A 357 -13.53 20.28 -9.68
C TRP A 357 -12.17 20.85 -9.30
N ILE A 358 -11.26 20.95 -10.26
CA ILE A 358 -9.98 21.63 -10.14
C ILE A 358 -9.82 22.61 -11.30
N ASP A 359 -8.93 23.60 -11.14
CA ASP A 359 -8.59 24.54 -12.21
C ASP A 359 -7.46 24.02 -13.12
N ASP A 360 -7.32 24.65 -14.28
CA ASP A 360 -6.27 24.31 -15.26
C ASP A 360 -4.86 24.48 -14.69
N ALA A 361 -4.68 25.37 -13.70
CA ALA A 361 -3.40 25.61 -13.06
C ALA A 361 -2.96 24.38 -12.23
N LEU A 362 -3.87 23.79 -11.45
CA LEU A 362 -3.60 22.56 -10.70
C LEU A 362 -3.43 21.36 -11.63
N LEU A 363 -4.22 21.27 -12.70
CA LEU A 363 -4.01 20.24 -13.73
C LEU A 363 -2.59 20.33 -14.31
N LYS A 364 -2.18 21.52 -14.74
CA LYS A 364 -0.84 21.75 -15.30
C LYS A 364 0.27 21.39 -14.31
N ARG A 365 0.17 21.85 -13.07
CA ARG A 365 1.16 21.53 -12.01
C ARG A 365 1.27 20.03 -11.74
N THR A 366 0.15 19.31 -11.80
CA THR A 366 0.12 17.85 -11.65
C THR A 366 0.89 17.15 -12.78
N TYR A 367 0.71 17.59 -14.03
CA TYR A 367 1.48 17.06 -15.16
C TYR A 367 2.96 17.44 -15.07
N ASP A 368 3.25 18.72 -14.80
CA ASP A 368 4.62 19.23 -14.72
C ASP A 368 5.44 18.47 -13.68
N ILE A 369 4.91 18.20 -12.48
CA ILE A 369 5.65 17.49 -11.43
C ILE A 369 5.90 16.02 -11.78
N LEU A 370 4.94 15.34 -12.43
CA LEU A 370 5.12 13.95 -12.88
C LEU A 370 6.20 13.88 -13.97
N ILE A 371 6.17 14.80 -14.93
CA ILE A 371 7.19 14.90 -15.99
C ILE A 371 8.57 15.22 -15.39
N ASN A 372 8.65 16.16 -14.44
CA ASN A 372 9.89 16.51 -13.75
C ASN A 372 10.45 15.36 -12.90
N ALA A 373 9.58 14.44 -12.46
CA ALA A 373 9.97 13.20 -11.79
C ALA A 373 10.40 12.08 -12.76
N ASN A 374 10.46 12.35 -14.07
CA ASN A 374 10.67 11.37 -15.14
C ASN A 374 9.65 10.23 -15.12
N LEU A 375 8.40 10.52 -14.75
CA LEU A 375 7.30 9.55 -14.76
C LEU A 375 6.46 9.68 -16.04
N PRO A 376 5.89 8.56 -16.52
CA PRO A 376 4.97 8.58 -17.64
C PRO A 376 3.64 9.25 -17.24
N VAL A 377 3.14 10.10 -18.13
CA VAL A 377 1.82 10.75 -18.02
C VAL A 377 0.88 10.36 -19.15
N GLU A 378 1.35 9.50 -20.06
CA GLU A 378 0.60 8.94 -21.17
C GLU A 378 0.76 7.42 -21.15
N LEU A 379 -0.20 6.72 -21.76
CA LEU A 379 -0.04 5.30 -22.05
C LEU A 379 1.04 5.09 -23.13
N PRO A 380 1.80 3.98 -23.07
CA PRO A 380 2.78 3.68 -24.10
C PRO A 380 2.09 3.40 -25.44
N LEU A 381 2.79 3.67 -26.54
CA LEU A 381 2.23 3.49 -27.87
C LEU A 381 1.77 2.06 -28.13
N ASP A 382 2.54 1.09 -27.68
CA ASP A 382 2.25 -0.35 -27.78
C ASP A 382 1.34 -0.88 -26.66
N SER A 383 0.74 -0.01 -25.84
CA SER A 383 -0.21 -0.40 -24.81
C SER A 383 -1.31 -1.30 -25.40
N PRO A 384 -1.60 -2.45 -24.77
CA PRO A 384 -2.76 -3.28 -25.13
C PRO A 384 -4.07 -2.70 -24.58
N MET A 385 -4.00 -1.62 -23.81
CA MET A 385 -5.17 -1.01 -23.19
C MET A 385 -6.06 -0.31 -24.22
N ASP A 386 -7.33 -0.66 -24.22
CA ASP A 386 -8.41 0.06 -24.89
C ASP A 386 -9.51 0.44 -23.89
N LYS A 387 -10.51 1.18 -24.37
CA LYS A 387 -11.64 1.64 -23.54
C LYS A 387 -12.35 0.48 -22.85
N GLU A 388 -12.63 -0.60 -23.58
CA GLU A 388 -13.36 -1.76 -23.05
C GLU A 388 -12.57 -2.44 -21.95
N THR A 389 -11.26 -2.60 -22.14
CA THR A 389 -10.33 -3.19 -21.18
C THR A 389 -10.25 -2.37 -19.90
N PHE A 390 -10.15 -1.04 -20.00
CA PHE A 390 -10.21 -0.15 -18.83
C PHE A 390 -11.50 -0.35 -18.05
N LEU A 391 -12.66 -0.20 -18.70
CA LEU A 391 -13.96 -0.29 -18.03
C LEU A 391 -14.15 -1.65 -17.36
N LYS A 392 -13.75 -2.74 -18.04
CA LYS A 392 -13.79 -4.09 -17.49
C LYS A 392 -12.91 -4.24 -16.25
N LEU A 393 -11.64 -3.83 -16.33
CA LEU A 393 -10.69 -4.00 -15.22
C LEU A 393 -11.00 -3.09 -14.04
N MET A 394 -11.54 -1.89 -14.28
CA MET A 394 -11.99 -0.99 -13.22
C MET A 394 -13.25 -1.51 -12.50
N SER A 395 -14.11 -2.27 -13.19
CA SER A 395 -15.34 -2.84 -12.60
C SER A 395 -15.11 -3.91 -11.53
N VAL A 396 -13.90 -4.46 -11.44
CA VAL A 396 -13.50 -5.46 -10.43
C VAL A 396 -12.56 -4.88 -9.36
N ASP A 397 -12.34 -3.57 -9.36
CA ASP A 397 -11.55 -2.90 -8.33
C ASP A 397 -12.23 -3.00 -6.96
N LYS A 398 -11.43 -3.14 -5.90
CA LYS A 398 -11.92 -3.32 -4.51
C LYS A 398 -12.79 -2.16 -4.02
N LYS A 399 -12.74 -1.00 -4.68
CA LYS A 399 -13.55 0.18 -4.33
C LYS A 399 -14.99 0.11 -4.83
N VAL A 400 -15.32 -0.87 -5.68
CA VAL A 400 -16.70 -1.14 -6.06
C VAL A 400 -17.47 -1.60 -4.81
N ALA A 401 -18.44 -0.80 -4.38
CA ALA A 401 -19.36 -1.15 -3.30
C ALA A 401 -20.77 -1.20 -3.86
N ASP A 402 -21.48 -2.31 -3.60
CA ASP A 402 -22.85 -2.55 -4.07
C ASP A 402 -23.03 -2.33 -5.59
N GLY A 403 -21.99 -2.61 -6.37
CA GLY A 403 -21.98 -2.45 -7.83
C GLY A 403 -21.67 -1.04 -8.34
N GLN A 404 -21.52 -0.05 -7.46
CA GLN A 404 -21.14 1.32 -7.83
C GLN A 404 -19.62 1.50 -7.74
N LEU A 405 -19.02 1.93 -8.85
CA LEU A 405 -17.60 2.31 -8.89
C LEU A 405 -17.39 3.60 -8.11
N ARG A 406 -16.40 3.59 -7.21
CA ARG A 406 -15.96 4.79 -6.49
C ARG A 406 -14.53 5.11 -6.86
N LEU A 407 -14.26 6.39 -7.08
CA LEU A 407 -12.95 6.91 -7.49
C LEU A 407 -12.40 7.87 -6.45
N ILE A 408 -11.07 8.04 -6.49
CA ILE A 408 -10.40 9.14 -5.80
C ILE A 408 -10.10 10.20 -6.85
N LEU A 409 -10.68 11.38 -6.67
CA LEU A 409 -10.55 12.52 -7.59
C LEU A 409 -10.11 13.75 -6.82
N LEU A 410 -9.42 14.67 -7.50
CA LEU A 410 -9.01 15.94 -6.92
C LEU A 410 -10.21 16.90 -6.90
N LYS A 411 -10.33 17.69 -5.84
CA LYS A 411 -11.44 18.65 -5.72
C LYS A 411 -11.06 19.85 -4.86
N GLY A 412 -11.21 21.04 -5.44
CA GLY A 412 -10.84 22.30 -4.82
C GLY A 412 -9.36 22.62 -5.00
N ALA A 413 -8.76 23.23 -3.97
CA ALA A 413 -7.35 23.61 -3.99
C ALA A 413 -6.42 22.39 -3.87
N LEU A 414 -5.16 22.56 -4.27
CA LEU A 414 -4.08 21.59 -4.04
C LEU A 414 -4.10 21.02 -2.61
N GLY A 415 -3.78 19.73 -2.46
CA GLY A 415 -3.83 19.04 -1.18
C GLY A 415 -5.24 18.64 -0.76
N ASN A 416 -6.19 18.54 -1.69
CA ASN A 416 -7.55 18.08 -1.41
C ASN A 416 -8.02 17.07 -2.47
N CYS A 417 -8.58 15.97 -2.00
CA CYS A 417 -9.22 14.95 -2.82
C CYS A 417 -10.52 14.47 -2.18
N VAL A 418 -11.31 13.74 -2.96
CA VAL A 418 -12.55 13.13 -2.50
C VAL A 418 -12.61 11.67 -2.93
N PHE A 419 -13.08 10.81 -2.03
CA PHE A 419 -13.53 9.46 -2.35
C PHE A 419 -15.02 9.47 -2.66
N THR A 420 -15.40 9.26 -3.92
CA THR A 420 -16.77 9.51 -4.37
C THR A 420 -17.24 8.52 -5.44
N GLY A 421 -18.53 8.17 -5.40
CA GLY A 421 -19.25 7.56 -6.52
C GLY A 421 -20.10 8.56 -7.32
N ASP A 422 -20.13 9.83 -6.87
CA ASP A 422 -20.91 10.92 -7.47
C ASP A 422 -20.06 11.69 -8.48
N PHE A 423 -19.82 11.08 -9.63
CA PHE A 423 -19.13 11.70 -10.77
C PHE A 423 -19.91 11.44 -12.06
N ASP A 424 -19.66 12.23 -13.10
CA ASP A 424 -20.23 12.00 -14.42
C ASP A 424 -19.52 10.82 -15.10
N GLU A 425 -20.26 9.75 -15.39
CA GLU A 425 -19.73 8.59 -16.10
C GLU A 425 -19.21 8.93 -17.50
N GLU A 426 -19.81 9.92 -18.17
CA GLU A 426 -19.32 10.35 -19.48
C GLU A 426 -17.96 11.05 -19.35
N ALA A 427 -17.74 11.87 -18.32
CA ALA A 427 -16.43 12.46 -18.06
C ALA A 427 -15.34 11.39 -17.84
N MET A 428 -15.67 10.28 -17.17
CA MET A 428 -14.77 9.13 -17.04
C MET A 428 -14.48 8.49 -18.40
N LYS A 429 -15.52 8.20 -19.18
CA LYS A 429 -15.39 7.56 -20.50
C LYS A 429 -14.59 8.42 -21.48
N GLU A 430 -14.84 9.73 -21.51
CA GLU A 430 -14.09 10.67 -22.35
C GLU A 430 -12.63 10.79 -21.92
N THR A 431 -12.34 10.75 -20.62
CA THR A 431 -10.96 10.73 -20.10
C THR A 431 -10.25 9.45 -20.57
N ILE A 432 -10.90 8.30 -20.51
CA ILE A 432 -10.33 7.04 -21.01
C ILE A 432 -10.10 7.12 -22.53
N ASP A 433 -11.07 7.66 -23.28
CA ASP A 433 -10.95 7.82 -24.73
C ASP A 433 -9.77 8.72 -25.12
N GLU A 434 -9.54 9.83 -24.40
CA GLU A 434 -8.40 10.73 -24.62
C GLU A 434 -7.07 9.98 -24.52
N PHE A 435 -6.82 9.29 -23.40
CA PHE A 435 -5.57 8.57 -23.16
C PHE A 435 -5.36 7.39 -24.11
N VAL A 436 -6.43 6.72 -24.53
CA VAL A 436 -6.37 5.62 -25.52
C VAL A 436 -6.14 6.19 -26.93
N ALA A 437 -6.77 7.30 -27.31
CA ALA A 437 -6.64 7.91 -28.62
C ALA A 437 -5.23 8.47 -28.86
N GLU A 438 -4.60 9.06 -27.85
CA GLU A 438 -3.21 9.52 -27.89
C GLU A 438 -2.24 8.38 -28.27
N CYS A 439 -2.52 7.15 -27.85
CA CYS A 439 -1.75 5.96 -28.26
C CYS A 439 -1.94 5.64 -29.74
N VAL A 440 -3.18 5.63 -30.23
CA VAL A 440 -3.52 5.25 -31.60
C VAL A 440 -3.03 6.29 -32.61
N GLY A 441 -3.15 7.58 -32.29
CA GLY A 441 -2.72 8.68 -33.16
C GLY A 441 -1.21 8.68 -33.40
N LYS A 442 -0.41 8.45 -32.35
CA LYS A 442 1.06 8.36 -32.47
C LYS A 442 1.51 7.04 -33.13
N LYS A 443 0.77 5.94 -32.97
CA LYS A 443 0.96 4.67 -33.72
C LYS A 443 0.78 4.80 -35.24
N GLN A 444 -0.07 5.72 -35.69
CA GLN A 444 -0.28 5.99 -37.13
C GLN A 444 0.75 6.97 -37.70
N ALA A 445 1.47 7.70 -36.85
CA ALA A 445 2.47 8.69 -37.23
C ALA A 445 3.93 8.17 -37.17
N ALA A 446 4.18 7.11 -36.40
CA ALA A 446 5.43 6.35 -36.36
C ALA A 446 5.43 5.24 -37.43
#